data_AF-X1EYS0-F1
#
_entry.id   AF-X1EYS0-F1
#
_cell.length_a   1.000
_cell.length_b   1.000
_cell.length_c   1.000
_cell.angle_alpha   90.00
_cell.angle_beta   90.00
_cell.angle_gamma   90.00
#
_symmetry.space_group_name_H-M   'P 1'
#
loop_
_entity.id
_entity.type
_entity.pdbx_description
1 polymer ?
#
loop_
_entity_poly.entity_id
_entity_poly.type
_entity_poly.pdbx_seq_one_letter_code
_entity_poly.pdbx_strand_id
1 'polypeptide(L)'
;MNTREEIIDLLSKSKGPLGAKRISSELKKTSVNIRKILSNLYKEGKITRVGFGKYAVLTVNGSVNKSVNVLGESVNVEDTEAKKLINREIYKYRKAYLQKLKANNPEAYEKIRSARYKYYKRWRAENPDYNKKWLKVYRKKYPERIREYQRRYWLKRALSQAGS
;
A
#
# COMPACT_ATOMS: atom_id res chain seq x y z
N MET A 1 35.67 17.05 -5.10
CA MET A 1 34.23 16.80 -5.27
C MET A 1 33.83 15.72 -4.28
N ASN A 2 32.71 15.87 -3.56
CA ASN A 2 32.28 14.85 -2.61
C ASN A 2 31.66 13.67 -3.37
N THR A 3 31.88 12.43 -2.92
CA THR A 3 31.28 11.21 -3.52
C THR A 3 29.76 11.35 -3.71
N ARG A 4 29.09 12.09 -2.81
CA ARG A 4 27.65 12.36 -2.91
C ARG A 4 27.28 13.19 -4.13
N GLU A 5 28.05 14.24 -4.41
CA GLU A 5 27.83 15.15 -5.54
C GLU A 5 28.14 14.46 -6.86
N GLU A 6 29.23 13.67 -6.90
CA GLU A 6 29.59 12.86 -8.07
C GLU A 6 28.46 11.89 -8.46
N ILE A 7 27.80 11.26 -7.48
CA ILE A 7 26.66 10.37 -7.75
C ILE A 7 25.48 11.13 -8.33
N ILE A 8 25.18 12.33 -7.80
CA ILE A 8 24.07 13.16 -8.31
C ILE A 8 24.37 13.63 -9.73
N ASP A 9 25.58 14.14 -9.98
CA ASP A 9 26.01 14.59 -11.32
C ASP A 9 25.94 13.45 -12.35
N LEU A 10 26.40 12.25 -11.96
CA LEU A 10 26.34 11.06 -12.79
C LEU A 10 24.90 10.61 -13.09
N LEU A 11 24.01 10.67 -12.10
CA LEU A 11 22.58 10.39 -12.31
C LEU A 11 21.90 11.45 -13.18
N SER A 12 22.27 12.73 -13.05
CA SER A 12 21.73 13.84 -13.86
C SER A 12 22.16 13.74 -15.33
N LYS A 13 23.40 13.34 -15.59
CA LYS A 13 23.93 13.17 -16.95
C LYS A 13 23.49 11.86 -17.61
N SER A 14 23.02 10.90 -16.83
CA SER A 14 22.58 9.61 -17.34
C SER A 14 21.25 9.73 -18.09
N LYS A 15 21.15 9.10 -19.27
CA LYS A 15 19.90 9.04 -20.06
C LYS A 15 18.79 8.19 -19.40
N GLY A 16 19.06 7.54 -18.28
CA GLY A 16 18.10 6.65 -17.62
C GLY A 16 18.59 6.15 -16.26
N PRO A 17 17.72 5.50 -15.48
CA PRO A 17 18.00 5.22 -14.08
C PRO A 17 19.13 4.20 -13.91
N LEU A 18 20.08 4.52 -13.03
CA LEU A 18 21.29 3.72 -12.80
C LEU A 18 21.21 2.93 -11.51
N GLY A 19 21.81 1.74 -11.53
CA GLY A 19 21.94 0.87 -10.36
C GLY A 19 23.28 1.04 -9.66
N ALA A 20 23.32 0.68 -8.37
CA ALA A 20 24.52 0.82 -7.53
C ALA A 20 25.78 0.15 -8.11
N LYS A 21 25.63 -0.97 -8.83
CA LYS A 21 26.76 -1.67 -9.48
C LYS A 21 27.38 -0.84 -10.60
N ARG A 22 26.55 -0.19 -11.43
CA ARG A 22 27.02 0.64 -12.55
C ARG A 22 27.68 1.92 -12.05
N ILE A 23 27.07 2.58 -11.06
CA ILE A 23 27.62 3.76 -10.39
C ILE A 23 28.96 3.43 -9.71
N SER A 24 29.06 2.27 -9.07
CA SER A 24 30.29 1.78 -8.43
C SER A 24 31.42 1.58 -9.43
N SER A 25 31.14 1.00 -10.61
CA SER A 25 32.13 0.83 -11.67
C SER A 25 32.61 2.16 -12.25
N GLU A 26 31.70 3.11 -12.45
CA GLU A 26 31.99 4.41 -13.08
C GLU A 26 32.77 5.33 -12.14
N LEU A 27 32.43 5.33 -10.85
CA LEU A 27 33.13 6.11 -9.82
C LEU A 27 34.33 5.38 -9.20
N LYS A 28 34.66 4.16 -9.65
CA LYS A 28 35.71 3.28 -9.09
C LYS A 28 35.66 3.17 -7.55
N LYS A 29 34.44 3.07 -7.00
CA LYS A 29 34.17 3.01 -5.55
C LYS A 29 33.48 1.71 -5.18
N THR A 30 33.59 1.29 -3.93
CA THR A 30 32.98 0.03 -3.48
C THR A 30 31.45 0.09 -3.55
N SER A 31 30.82 -0.97 -4.07
CA SER A 31 29.36 -1.02 -4.25
C SER A 31 28.58 -0.92 -2.93
N VAL A 32 29.20 -1.31 -1.82
CA VAL A 32 28.66 -1.20 -0.47
C VAL A 32 28.56 0.27 -0.04
N ASN A 33 29.61 1.04 -0.25
CA ASN A 33 29.63 2.47 0.09
C ASN A 33 28.62 3.24 -0.78
N ILE A 34 28.58 2.95 -2.08
CA ILE A 34 27.59 3.53 -3.01
C ILE A 34 26.15 3.24 -2.55
N ARG A 35 25.83 2.01 -2.14
CA ARG A 35 24.49 1.67 -1.62
C ARG A 35 24.13 2.47 -0.38
N LYS A 36 25.07 2.66 0.55
CA LYS A 36 24.85 3.46 1.77
C LYS A 36 24.55 4.92 1.40
N ILE A 37 25.32 5.49 0.48
CA ILE A 37 25.13 6.87 0.02
C ILE A 37 23.80 7.04 -0.74
N LEU A 38 23.46 6.12 -1.65
CA LEU A 38 22.17 6.13 -2.36
C LEU A 38 20.99 6.03 -1.40
N SER A 39 21.10 5.18 -0.36
CA SER A 39 20.05 5.08 0.66
C SER A 39 19.85 6.39 1.41
N ASN A 40 20.94 7.10 1.74
CA ASN A 40 20.86 8.39 2.42
C ASN A 40 20.30 9.48 1.49
N LEU A 41 20.76 9.57 0.25
CA LEU A 41 20.25 10.52 -0.75
C LEU A 41 18.77 10.30 -1.06
N TYR A 42 18.31 9.04 -1.05
CA TYR A 42 16.90 8.70 -1.22
C TYR A 42 16.07 9.15 -0.01
N LYS A 43 16.55 8.91 1.23
CA LYS A 43 15.88 9.40 2.45
C LYS A 43 15.82 10.92 2.52
N GLU A 44 16.85 11.60 2.00
CA GLU A 44 16.92 13.06 1.91
C GLU A 44 16.07 13.65 0.77
N GLY A 45 15.45 12.83 -0.07
CA GLY A 45 14.64 13.31 -1.19
C GLY A 45 15.44 13.97 -2.31
N LYS A 46 16.74 13.67 -2.47
CA LYS A 46 17.56 14.21 -3.58
C LYS A 46 17.47 13.35 -4.84
N ILE A 47 17.13 12.08 -4.69
CA ILE A 47 16.99 11.10 -5.77
C ILE A 47 15.73 10.25 -5.55
N THR A 48 15.17 9.69 -6.63
CA THR A 48 14.02 8.77 -6.56
C THR A 48 14.41 7.37 -6.98
N ARG A 49 13.65 6.38 -6.50
CA ARG A 49 13.80 4.99 -6.88
C ARG A 49 12.77 4.65 -7.96
N VAL A 50 13.25 4.36 -9.17
CA VAL A 50 12.40 4.10 -10.36
C VAL A 50 12.14 2.60 -10.56
N GLY A 51 12.84 1.72 -9.82
CA GLY A 51 12.63 0.27 -9.89
C GLY A 51 13.48 -0.53 -8.89
N PHE A 52 13.62 -1.84 -9.11
CA PHE A 52 14.45 -2.72 -8.28
C PHE A 52 15.93 -2.30 -8.31
N GLY A 53 16.34 -1.50 -7.31
CA GLY A 53 17.73 -1.07 -7.13
C GLY A 53 18.24 -0.03 -8.15
N LYS A 54 17.34 0.66 -8.85
CA LYS A 54 17.68 1.73 -9.82
C LYS A 54 17.19 3.09 -9.35
N TYR A 55 18.03 4.11 -9.54
CA TYR A 55 17.82 5.47 -9.05
C TYR A 55 17.92 6.49 -10.19
N ALA A 56 17.22 7.62 -10.04
CA ALA A 56 17.29 8.78 -10.93
C ALA A 56 17.23 10.08 -10.11
N VAL A 57 17.69 11.19 -10.68
CA VAL A 57 17.56 12.51 -10.05
C VAL A 57 16.12 13.00 -10.15
N LEU A 58 15.65 13.72 -9.13
CA LEU A 58 14.39 14.44 -9.17
C LEU A 58 14.48 15.59 -10.17
N THR A 59 13.92 15.42 -11.36
CA THR A 59 13.72 16.52 -12.30
C THR A 59 12.44 17.26 -11.94
N VAL A 60 12.57 18.50 -11.45
CA VAL A 60 11.45 19.37 -11.05
C VAL A 60 10.66 19.92 -12.25
N ASN A 61 11.14 19.77 -13.49
CA ASN A 61 10.49 20.37 -14.65
C ASN A 61 10.07 19.33 -15.69
N GLY A 62 8.77 19.07 -15.76
CA GLY A 62 8.13 18.29 -16.81
C GLY A 62 6.63 18.10 -16.58
N SER A 63 5.84 19.03 -17.13
CA SER A 63 4.38 18.93 -17.33
C SER A 63 3.49 19.28 -16.13
N VAL A 64 3.27 20.58 -16.00
CA VAL A 64 1.96 21.19 -15.72
C VAL A 64 0.87 20.45 -16.55
N ASN A 65 -0.30 20.23 -15.92
CA ASN A 65 -1.54 19.67 -16.51
C ASN A 65 -1.56 18.17 -16.86
N LYS A 66 -1.78 17.31 -15.85
CA LYS A 66 -2.77 16.22 -15.96
C LYS A 66 -3.10 15.63 -14.59
N SER A 67 -4.35 15.86 -14.19
CA SER A 67 -5.07 15.19 -13.10
C SER A 67 -4.40 15.20 -11.72
N VAL A 68 -5.05 15.89 -10.78
CA VAL A 68 -4.93 15.66 -9.33
C VAL A 68 -5.30 14.21 -9.03
N ASN A 69 -4.36 13.30 -9.23
CA ASN A 69 -4.32 12.02 -8.53
C ASN A 69 -3.44 12.24 -7.31
N VAL A 70 -4.07 12.63 -6.21
CA VAL A 70 -3.48 12.54 -4.87
C VAL A 70 -3.32 11.04 -4.55
N LEU A 71 -2.31 10.42 -5.14
CA LEU A 71 -1.96 9.02 -4.95
C LEU A 71 -0.45 8.89 -5.13
N GLY A 72 0.33 9.30 -4.13
CA GLY A 72 1.78 9.24 -4.26
C GLY A 72 2.61 9.54 -3.01
N GLU A 73 2.11 10.33 -2.06
CA GLU A 73 2.75 10.42 -0.75
C GLU A 73 2.31 9.23 0.10
N SER A 74 2.92 8.07 -0.17
CA SER A 74 3.03 7.06 0.87
C SER A 74 3.94 7.65 1.94
N VAL A 75 3.34 8.32 2.93
CA VAL A 75 4.01 8.60 4.20
C VAL A 75 4.49 7.24 4.70
N ASN A 76 5.80 7.03 4.60
CA ASN A 76 6.41 5.77 4.99
C ASN A 76 6.52 5.78 6.52
N VAL A 77 5.36 5.62 7.15
CA VAL A 77 5.24 5.46 8.58
C VAL A 77 5.72 4.04 8.88
N GLU A 78 7.01 3.91 9.14
CA GLU A 78 7.62 2.68 9.67
C GLU A 78 6.94 2.25 10.99
N ASP A 79 6.30 3.18 11.69
CA ASP A 79 5.51 2.90 12.89
C ASP A 79 4.16 2.24 12.58
N THR A 80 4.08 0.95 12.91
CA THR A 80 2.86 0.14 12.83
C THR A 80 1.64 0.77 13.48
N GLU A 81 1.82 1.63 14.49
CA GLU A 81 0.72 2.31 15.19
C GLU A 81 0.20 3.53 14.45
N ALA A 82 1.09 4.42 14.00
CA ALA A 82 0.68 5.57 13.22
C ALA A 82 0.07 5.13 11.87
N LYS A 83 0.56 4.03 11.27
CA LYS A 83 -0.11 3.40 10.11
C LYS A 83 -1.52 2.90 10.42
N LYS A 84 -1.75 2.32 11.61
CA LYS A 84 -3.10 1.92 12.05
C LYS A 84 -4.02 3.13 12.24
N LEU A 85 -3.52 4.21 12.84
CA LEU A 85 -4.26 5.44 13.06
C LEU A 85 -4.67 6.09 11.72
N ILE A 86 -3.73 6.26 10.80
CA ILE A 86 -4.00 6.81 9.46
C ILE A 86 -5.03 5.94 8.73
N ASN A 87 -4.87 4.61 8.75
CA ASN A 87 -5.83 3.72 8.10
C ASN A 87 -7.23 3.81 8.72
N ARG A 88 -7.31 3.97 10.05
CA ARG A 88 -8.59 4.17 10.75
C ARG A 88 -9.26 5.46 10.31
N GLU A 89 -8.49 6.53 10.15
CA GLU A 89 -9.01 7.82 9.73
C GLU A 89 -9.46 7.81 8.27
N ILE A 90 -8.64 7.27 7.36
CA ILE A 90 -9.02 7.03 5.96
C ILE A 90 -10.32 6.23 5.87
N TYR A 91 -10.47 5.19 6.72
CA TYR A 91 -11.69 4.39 6.76
C TYR A 91 -12.92 5.20 7.17
N LYS A 92 -12.81 6.06 8.20
CA LYS A 92 -13.90 6.94 8.62
C LYS A 92 -14.33 7.87 7.49
N TYR A 93 -13.39 8.57 6.86
CA TYR A 93 -13.67 9.47 5.74
C TYR A 93 -14.35 8.76 4.57
N ARG A 94 -13.83 7.60 4.16
CA ARG A 94 -14.44 6.78 3.10
C ARG A 94 -15.86 6.34 3.44
N LYS A 95 -16.10 5.94 4.69
CA LYS A 95 -17.43 5.54 5.14
C LYS A 95 -18.42 6.70 5.06
N ALA A 96 -18.04 7.87 5.58
CA ALA A 96 -18.86 9.08 5.54
C ALA A 96 -19.13 9.54 4.10
N TYR A 97 -18.09 9.53 3.25
CA TYR A 97 -18.22 9.84 1.83
C TYR A 97 -19.22 8.92 1.13
N LEU A 98 -19.11 7.59 1.32
CA LEU A 98 -20.02 6.63 0.70
C LEU A 98 -21.47 6.78 1.21
N GLN A 99 -21.67 7.17 2.47
CA GLN A 99 -23.00 7.47 3.00
C GLN A 99 -23.60 8.71 2.34
N LYS A 100 -22.82 9.80 2.23
CA LYS A 100 -23.25 11.02 1.52
C LYS A 100 -23.52 10.73 0.04
N LEU A 101 -22.65 9.93 -0.60
CA LEU A 101 -22.82 9.54 -2.00
C LEU A 101 -24.10 8.74 -2.21
N LYS A 102 -24.44 7.83 -1.29
CA LYS A 102 -25.69 7.05 -1.37
C LYS A 102 -26.93 7.95 -1.35
N ALA A 103 -26.91 9.03 -0.55
CA ALA A 103 -28.02 9.97 -0.47
C ALA A 103 -28.06 10.93 -1.67
N ASN A 104 -26.90 11.45 -2.11
CA ASN A 104 -26.82 12.51 -3.11
C ASN A 104 -26.78 11.98 -4.56
N ASN A 105 -26.20 10.81 -4.79
CA ASN A 105 -26.06 10.19 -6.11
C ASN A 105 -26.07 8.65 -5.99
N PRO A 106 -27.28 8.04 -5.88
CA PRO A 106 -27.41 6.59 -5.70
C PRO A 106 -26.88 5.78 -6.89
N GLU A 107 -26.93 6.31 -8.11
CA GLU A 107 -26.41 5.63 -9.30
C GLU A 107 -24.88 5.47 -9.24
N ALA A 108 -24.16 6.54 -8.87
CA ALA A 108 -22.72 6.49 -8.66
C ALA A 108 -22.34 5.54 -7.52
N TYR A 109 -23.12 5.54 -6.43
CA TYR A 109 -22.93 4.60 -5.32
C TYR A 109 -23.06 3.13 -5.78
N GLU A 110 -24.08 2.81 -6.57
CA GLU A 110 -24.29 1.44 -7.07
C GLU A 110 -23.20 1.02 -8.08
N LYS A 111 -22.68 1.94 -8.91
CA LYS A 111 -21.51 1.67 -9.76
C LYS A 111 -20.29 1.28 -8.92
N ILE A 112 -19.98 2.01 -7.86
CA ILE A 112 -18.86 1.69 -6.96
C ILE A 112 -19.10 0.36 -6.25
N ARG A 113 -20.31 0.15 -5.73
CA ARG A 113 -20.68 -1.07 -5.00
C ARG A 113 -20.56 -2.32 -5.88
N SER A 114 -21.10 -2.26 -7.10
CA SER A 114 -21.06 -3.37 -8.06
C SER A 114 -19.64 -3.67 -8.55
N ALA A 115 -18.83 -2.64 -8.81
CA ALA A 115 -17.41 -2.81 -9.16
C ALA A 115 -16.64 -3.52 -8.03
N ARG A 116 -16.83 -3.07 -6.79
CA ARG A 116 -16.22 -3.70 -5.60
C ARG A 116 -16.66 -5.16 -5.44
N TYR A 117 -17.94 -5.44 -5.66
CA TYR A 117 -18.47 -6.81 -5.61
C TYR A 117 -17.83 -7.70 -6.68
N LYS A 118 -17.76 -7.24 -7.94
CA LYS A 118 -17.14 -7.97 -9.06
C LYS A 118 -15.67 -8.27 -8.78
N TYR A 119 -14.92 -7.29 -8.29
CA TYR A 119 -13.53 -7.47 -7.89
C TYR A 119 -13.37 -8.57 -6.83
N TYR A 120 -14.12 -8.50 -5.73
CA TYR A 120 -14.01 -9.53 -4.68
C TYR A 120 -14.49 -10.90 -5.12
N LYS A 121 -15.45 -10.97 -6.05
CA LYS A 121 -15.90 -12.24 -6.63
C LYS A 121 -14.77 -12.90 -7.42
N ARG A 122 -14.10 -12.15 -8.31
CA ARG A 122 -12.95 -12.63 -9.08
C ARG A 122 -11.78 -13.03 -8.18
N TRP A 123 -11.41 -12.15 -7.26
CA TRP A 123 -10.33 -12.41 -6.32
C TRP A 123 -10.58 -13.66 -5.47
N ARG A 124 -11.82 -13.91 -5.03
CA ARG A 124 -12.18 -15.15 -4.31
C ARG A 124 -12.10 -16.39 -5.19
N ALA A 125 -12.43 -16.29 -6.47
CA ALA A 125 -12.30 -17.40 -7.41
C ALA A 125 -10.82 -17.74 -7.68
N GLU A 126 -9.96 -16.72 -7.79
CA GLU A 126 -8.51 -16.88 -7.94
C GLU A 126 -7.83 -17.37 -6.66
N ASN A 127 -8.44 -17.12 -5.49
CA ASN A 127 -7.89 -17.45 -4.18
C ASN A 127 -8.84 -18.35 -3.36
N PRO A 128 -9.19 -19.55 -3.86
CA PRO A 128 -10.22 -20.40 -3.23
C PRO A 128 -9.83 -20.83 -1.81
N ASP A 129 -8.55 -21.10 -1.58
CA ASP A 129 -8.03 -21.53 -0.28
C ASP A 129 -7.75 -20.39 0.69
N TYR A 130 -7.82 -19.13 0.25
CA TYR A 130 -7.50 -17.99 1.12
C TYR A 130 -8.38 -18.01 2.37
N ASN A 131 -9.68 -18.25 2.20
CA ASN A 131 -10.60 -18.22 3.33
C ASN A 131 -10.33 -19.39 4.29
N LYS A 132 -10.01 -20.58 3.77
CA LYS A 132 -9.65 -21.76 4.57
C LYS A 132 -8.35 -21.55 5.36
N LYS A 133 -7.32 -21.03 4.70
CA LYS A 133 -6.02 -20.69 5.33
C LYS A 133 -6.18 -19.59 6.38
N TRP A 134 -6.88 -18.51 6.03
CA TRP A 134 -7.16 -17.39 6.95
C TRP A 134 -7.94 -17.87 8.18
N LEU A 135 -8.98 -18.68 7.98
CA LEU A 135 -9.80 -19.21 9.08
C LEU A 135 -8.99 -20.12 10.01
N LYS A 136 -8.10 -20.96 9.46
CA LYS A 136 -7.20 -21.81 10.26
C LYS A 136 -6.28 -20.96 11.15
N VAL A 137 -5.65 -19.94 10.58
CA VAL A 137 -4.77 -19.02 11.33
C VAL A 137 -5.56 -18.22 12.37
N TYR A 138 -6.73 -17.71 12.00
CA TYR A 138 -7.58 -16.93 12.89
C TYR A 138 -8.07 -17.75 14.08
N ARG A 139 -8.52 -18.99 13.85
CA ARG A 139 -8.92 -19.94 14.91
C ARG A 139 -7.79 -20.20 15.89
N LYS A 140 -6.56 -20.40 15.40
CA LYS A 140 -5.39 -20.62 16.25
C LYS A 140 -5.06 -19.38 17.10
N LYS A 141 -5.22 -18.18 16.53
CA LYS A 141 -4.88 -16.92 17.21
C LYS A 141 -5.95 -16.48 18.21
N TYR A 142 -7.22 -16.75 17.95
CA TYR A 142 -8.36 -16.27 18.75
C TYR A 142 -9.40 -17.38 19.01
N PRO A 143 -9.05 -18.46 19.73
CA PRO A 143 -9.95 -19.58 19.96
C PRO A 143 -11.23 -19.17 20.71
N GLU A 144 -11.14 -18.26 21.68
CA GLU A 144 -12.31 -17.83 22.47
C GLU A 144 -13.37 -17.11 21.64
N ARG A 145 -12.94 -16.27 20.69
CA ARG A 145 -13.87 -15.55 19.82
C ARG A 145 -14.65 -16.50 18.92
N ILE A 146 -14.03 -17.61 18.51
CA ILE A 146 -14.70 -18.66 17.73
C ILE A 146 -15.74 -19.36 18.61
N ARG A 147 -15.36 -19.74 19.85
CA ARG A 147 -16.28 -20.39 20.79
C ARG A 147 -17.49 -19.52 21.09
N GLU A 148 -17.26 -18.24 21.35
CA GLU A 148 -18.33 -17.28 21.60
C GLU A 148 -19.26 -17.12 20.39
N TYR A 149 -18.70 -17.00 19.18
CA TYR A 149 -19.49 -16.96 17.95
C TYR A 149 -20.36 -18.21 17.78
N GLN A 150 -19.78 -19.40 17.99
CA GLN A 150 -20.51 -20.66 17.89
C GLN A 150 -21.63 -20.74 18.94
N ARG A 151 -21.36 -20.37 20.20
CA ARG A 151 -22.39 -20.32 21.26
C ARG A 151 -23.54 -19.40 20.87
N ARG A 152 -23.24 -18.18 20.40
CA ARG A 152 -24.27 -17.22 19.96
C ARG A 152 -25.08 -17.75 18.77
N TYR A 153 -24.42 -18.36 17.79
CA TYR A 153 -25.07 -18.93 16.62
C TYR A 153 -26.05 -20.06 17.01
N TRP A 154 -25.61 -21.01 17.84
CA TRP A 154 -26.45 -22.11 18.30
C TRP A 154 -27.58 -21.66 19.22
N LEU A 155 -27.30 -20.72 20.13
CA LEU A 155 -28.33 -20.12 20.98
C LEU A 155 -29.43 -19.46 20.14
N LYS A 156 -29.05 -18.66 19.14
CA LYS A 156 -30.02 -18.03 18.24
C LYS A 156 -30.87 -19.05 17.50
N ARG A 157 -30.23 -20.12 17.00
CA ARG A 157 -30.93 -21.20 16.28
C ARG A 157 -31.92 -21.95 17.17
N ALA A 158 -31.54 -22.27 18.40
CA ALA A 158 -32.42 -22.93 19.37
C ALA A 158 -33.63 -22.04 19.72
N LEU A 159 -33.42 -20.74 19.96
CA LEU A 159 -34.51 -19.79 20.23
C LEU A 159 -35.47 -19.64 19.04
N SER A 160 -34.97 -19.66 17.81
CA SER A 160 -35.82 -19.61 16.61
C SER A 160 -36.63 -20.89 16.39
N GLN A 161 -36.18 -22.03 16.90
CA GLN A 161 -36.93 -23.30 16.82
C GLN A 161 -37.92 -23.48 17.97
N ALA A 162 -37.67 -22.88 19.13
CA ALA A 162 -38.57 -22.95 20.29
C ALA A 162 -39.75 -21.97 20.23
N GLY A 163 -39.69 -20.97 19.35
CA GLY A 163 -40.76 -19.99 19.12
C GLY A 163 -41.59 -20.25 17.86
N SER A 164 -41.48 -21.44 17.26
CA SER A 164 -42.20 -21.88 16.07
C SER A 164 -42.95 -23.18 16.36
#